data_AF-A0A850LR09-F1
#
_entry.id   AF-A0A850LR09-F1
#
_cell.length_a   1.000
_cell.length_b   1.000
_cell.length_c   1.000
_cell.angle_alpha   90.00
_cell.angle_beta   90.00
_cell.angle_gamma   90.00
#
_symmetry.space_group_name_H-M   'P 1'
#
loop_
_entity.id
_entity.type
_entity.pdbx_description
1 polymer ?
#
loop_
_entity_poly.entity_id
_entity_poly.type
_entity_poly.pdbx_seq_one_letter_code
_entity_poly.pdbx_strand_id
1 'polypeptide(L)'
;MNKINSFKRELRRHGFYPVRNGNPSAPVFVKHTSEFGGMYANINKDHTSIRINDVKSSYNFNNQKELKRFLKGMEDGFAKYQFSKILSRKLIGNIIEDALERT
;
A
#
# COMPACT_ATOMS: atom_id res chain seq x y z
N MET A 1 -17.16 -20.97 -0.38
CA MET A 1 -16.46 -20.01 -1.28
C MET A 1 -14.96 -20.14 -1.03
N ASN A 2 -14.13 -20.34 -2.07
CA ASN A 2 -12.69 -20.55 -1.90
C ASN A 2 -12.00 -19.30 -1.29
N LYS A 3 -11.25 -19.49 -0.18
CA LYS A 3 -10.53 -18.44 0.56
C LYS A 3 -9.57 -17.62 -0.32
N ILE A 4 -8.91 -18.28 -1.26
CA ILE A 4 -8.02 -17.61 -2.23
C ILE A 4 -8.84 -16.67 -3.13
N ASN A 5 -10.00 -17.13 -3.61
CA ASN A 5 -10.85 -16.32 -4.49
C ASN A 5 -11.45 -15.11 -3.76
N SER A 6 -11.74 -15.24 -2.46
CA SER A 6 -12.23 -14.11 -1.67
C SER A 6 -11.16 -13.03 -1.46
N PHE A 7 -9.91 -13.42 -1.17
CA PHE A 7 -8.78 -12.50 -1.11
C PHE A 7 -8.48 -11.83 -2.45
N LYS A 8 -8.42 -12.60 -3.54
CA LYS A 8 -8.21 -12.08 -4.91
C LYS A 8 -9.25 -11.01 -5.25
N ARG A 9 -10.52 -11.27 -4.93
CA ARG A 9 -11.62 -10.34 -5.19
C ARG A 9 -11.47 -9.06 -4.37
N GLU A 10 -11.08 -9.17 -3.10
CA GLU A 10 -10.88 -8.00 -2.25
C GLU A 10 -9.71 -7.14 -2.75
N LEU A 11 -8.57 -7.75 -3.05
CA LEU A 11 -7.41 -7.04 -3.60
C LEU A 11 -7.74 -6.29 -4.90
N ARG A 12 -8.49 -6.92 -5.82
CA ARG A 12 -8.94 -6.26 -7.06
C ARG A 12 -9.87 -5.08 -6.82
N ARG A 13 -10.77 -5.17 -5.84
CA ARG A 13 -11.66 -4.05 -5.46
C ARG A 13 -10.89 -2.83 -4.98
N HIS A 14 -9.74 -3.07 -4.34
CA HIS A 14 -8.84 -2.04 -3.86
C HIS A 14 -7.74 -1.66 -4.87
N GLY A 15 -7.90 -2.04 -6.15
CA GLY A 15 -7.01 -1.60 -7.24
C GLY A 15 -5.69 -2.36 -7.37
N PHE A 16 -5.56 -3.53 -6.74
CA PHE A 16 -4.41 -4.40 -7.00
C PHE A 16 -4.62 -5.20 -8.29
N TYR A 17 -3.56 -5.30 -9.09
CA TYR A 17 -3.53 -6.10 -10.31
C TYR A 17 -2.59 -7.31 -10.16
N PRO A 18 -2.93 -8.47 -10.76
CA PRO A 18 -2.06 -9.63 -10.72
C PRO A 18 -0.82 -9.39 -11.60
N VAL A 19 0.34 -9.79 -11.09
CA VAL A 19 1.61 -9.79 -11.81
C VAL A 19 2.06 -11.23 -11.99
N ARG A 20 2.56 -11.56 -13.19
CA ARG A 20 3.23 -12.84 -13.45
C ARG A 20 4.56 -12.86 -12.70
N ASN A 21 4.53 -13.40 -11.50
CA ASN A 21 5.70 -14.01 -10.88
C ASN A 21 5.86 -15.39 -11.54
N GLY A 22 7.08 -15.77 -11.94
CA GLY A 22 7.38 -17.07 -12.56
C GLY A 22 6.90 -18.32 -11.78
N ASN A 23 6.31 -18.14 -10.59
CA ASN A 23 5.55 -19.13 -9.84
C ASN A 23 4.02 -18.98 -10.05
N PRO A 24 3.36 -19.87 -10.84
CA PRO A 24 1.91 -19.85 -11.08
C PRO A 24 1.07 -20.09 -9.81
N SER A 25 1.65 -20.73 -8.79
CA SER A 25 0.96 -21.17 -7.58
C SER A 25 0.86 -20.09 -6.49
N ALA A 26 1.63 -19.01 -6.62
CA ALA A 26 1.66 -17.90 -5.66
C ALA A 26 1.43 -16.57 -6.41
N PRO A 27 0.17 -16.25 -6.77
CA PRO A 27 -0.12 -15.05 -7.53
C PRO A 27 0.24 -13.82 -6.69
N VAL A 28 1.17 -13.04 -7.20
CA VAL A 28 1.55 -11.74 -6.62
C VAL A 28 0.64 -10.68 -7.20
N PHE A 29 0.03 -9.90 -6.32
CA PHE A 29 -0.80 -8.76 -6.66
C PHE A 29 -0.03 -7.49 -6.34
N VAL A 30 -0.04 -6.51 -7.23
CA VAL A 30 0.68 -5.26 -7.05
C VAL A 30 -0.29 -4.09 -7.13
N LYS A 31 -0.06 -3.09 -6.28
CA LYS A 31 -0.67 -1.77 -6.40
C LYS A 31 0.42 -0.74 -6.20
N HIS A 32 0.62 0.09 -7.22
CA HIS A 32 1.47 1.27 -7.09
C HIS A 32 0.63 2.44 -6.62
N THR A 33 1.16 3.18 -5.67
CA THR A 33 0.61 4.48 -5.25
C THR A 33 1.78 5.44 -5.17
N SER A 34 1.56 6.71 -5.48
CA SER A 34 2.55 7.79 -5.31
C SER A 34 3.06 7.91 -3.87
N GLU A 35 2.35 7.27 -2.94
CA GLU A 35 2.50 7.42 -1.52
C GLU A 35 3.38 6.34 -0.88
N PHE A 36 3.27 5.08 -1.35
CA PHE A 36 4.01 3.89 -0.87
C PHE A 36 5.03 3.32 -1.85
N GLY A 37 5.16 3.92 -3.03
CA GLY A 37 5.97 3.38 -4.12
C GLY A 37 5.30 2.16 -4.74
N GLY A 38 5.25 1.04 -4.01
CA GLY A 38 4.62 -0.21 -4.41
C GLY A 38 4.19 -1.09 -3.22
N MET A 39 2.96 -1.58 -3.28
CA MET A 39 2.40 -2.57 -2.36
C MET A 39 2.26 -3.91 -3.07
N TYR A 40 2.74 -4.97 -2.43
CA TYR A 40 2.78 -6.32 -2.97
C TYR A 40 1.97 -7.23 -2.07
N ALA A 41 0.93 -7.84 -2.60
CA ALA A 41 0.12 -8.82 -1.90
C ALA A 41 0.43 -10.23 -2.42
N ASN A 42 0.79 -11.13 -1.50
CA ASN A 42 0.95 -12.55 -1.80
C ASN A 42 -0.18 -13.33 -1.13
N ILE A 43 -0.85 -14.21 -1.88
CA ILE A 43 -1.96 -15.02 -1.38
C ILE A 43 -1.47 -16.47 -1.26
N ASN A 44 -1.29 -16.92 -0.03
CA ASN A 44 -0.97 -18.30 0.29
C ASN A 44 -2.24 -19.08 0.64
N LYS A 45 -2.11 -20.39 0.88
CA LYS A 45 -3.24 -21.24 1.31
C LYS A 45 -3.83 -20.76 2.65
N ASP A 46 -2.96 -20.35 3.57
CA ASP A 46 -3.35 -20.09 4.96
C ASP A 46 -3.62 -18.62 5.25
N HIS A 47 -2.89 -17.71 4.60
CA HIS A 47 -2.98 -16.27 4.85
C HIS A 47 -2.66 -15.46 3.57
N THR A 48 -3.00 -14.17 3.61
CA THR A 48 -2.53 -13.19 2.63
C THR A 48 -1.55 -12.25 3.30
N SER A 49 -0.43 -11.97 2.65
CA SER A 49 0.58 -11.02 3.15
C SER A 49 0.61 -9.79 2.27
N ILE A 50 0.58 -8.59 2.85
CA ILE A 50 0.87 -7.33 2.14
C ILE A 50 2.23 -6.81 2.60
N ARG A 51 3.14 -6.62 1.65
CA ARG A 51 4.42 -5.95 1.83
C ARG A 51 4.37 -4.55 1.22
N ILE A 52 4.82 -3.57 1.98
CA ILE A 52 4.93 -2.18 1.54
C ILE A 52 6.41 -1.81 1.55
N ASN A 53 6.98 -1.54 0.37
CA ASN A 53 8.44 -1.41 0.23
C ASN A 53 9.00 -0.17 0.92
N ASP A 54 8.35 0.99 0.78
CA ASP A 54 8.86 2.26 1.31
C ASP A 54 8.97 2.29 2.84
N VAL A 55 8.08 1.59 3.53
CA VAL A 55 8.04 1.49 5.01
C VAL A 55 8.63 0.18 5.55
N LYS A 56 9.26 -0.64 4.69
CA LYS A 56 9.85 -1.94 5.05
C LYS A 56 8.97 -2.80 5.96
N SER A 57 7.65 -2.73 5.75
CA SER A 57 6.65 -3.34 6.63
C SER A 57 5.90 -4.44 5.90
N SER A 58 5.56 -5.51 6.63
CA SER A 58 4.80 -6.65 6.11
C SER A 58 3.66 -6.99 7.08
N TYR A 59 2.46 -7.19 6.53
CA TYR A 59 1.24 -7.44 7.29
C TYR A 59 0.60 -8.75 6.81
N ASN A 60 0.25 -9.64 7.74
CA ASN A 60 -0.38 -10.91 7.44
C ASN A 60 -1.85 -10.91 7.86
N PHE A 61 -2.71 -11.48 7.01
CA PHE A 61 -4.15 -11.52 7.21
C PHE A 61 -4.65 -12.94 7.08
N ASN A 62 -5.35 -13.42 8.11
CA ASN A 62 -5.86 -14.79 8.16
C ASN A 62 -7.24 -14.90 7.52
N ASN A 63 -7.96 -13.79 7.38
CA ASN A 63 -9.28 -13.75 6.78
C ASN A 63 -9.54 -12.48 5.95
N GLN A 64 -10.54 -12.54 5.07
CA GLN A 64 -10.89 -11.44 4.16
C GLN A 64 -11.34 -10.17 4.91
N LYS A 65 -11.94 -10.31 6.10
CA LYS A 65 -12.46 -9.18 6.88
C LYS A 65 -11.32 -8.31 7.41
N GLU A 66 -10.26 -8.92 7.91
CA GLU A 66 -9.03 -8.23 8.34
C GLU A 66 -8.38 -7.50 7.16
N LEU A 67 -8.20 -8.19 6.03
CA LEU A 67 -7.65 -7.59 4.82
C LEU A 67 -8.48 -6.38 4.37
N LYS A 68 -9.81 -6.52 4.29
CA LYS A 68 -10.72 -5.44 3.90
C LYS A 68 -10.59 -4.23 4.83
N ARG A 69 -10.57 -4.48 6.16
CA ARG A 69 -10.43 -3.41 7.16
C ARG A 69 -9.11 -2.67 7.00
N PHE A 70 -8.02 -3.42 6.78
CA PHE A 70 -6.71 -2.85 6.55
C PHE A 70 -6.67 -2.01 5.27
N LEU A 71 -7.13 -2.56 4.13
CA LEU A 71 -7.12 -1.86 2.84
C LEU A 71 -8.00 -0.60 2.87
N LYS A 72 -9.18 -0.67 3.48
CA LYS A 72 -10.04 0.50 3.68
C LYS A 72 -9.39 1.53 4.61
N GLY A 73 -8.76 1.09 5.70
CA GLY A 73 -8.03 1.97 6.62
C GLY A 73 -6.85 2.66 5.95
N MET A 74 -6.18 1.99 5.00
CA MET A 74 -5.19 2.64 4.16
C MET A 74 -5.85 3.70 3.27
N GLU A 75 -6.93 3.39 2.56
CA GLU A 75 -7.62 4.38 1.71
C GLU A 75 -8.14 5.60 2.50
N ASP A 76 -8.68 5.39 3.69
CA ASP A 76 -9.22 6.45 4.55
C ASP A 76 -8.12 7.23 5.32
N GLY A 77 -7.05 6.55 5.72
CA GLY A 77 -5.97 7.10 6.57
C GLY A 77 -4.78 7.67 5.79
N PHE A 78 -4.54 7.20 4.56
CA PHE A 78 -3.40 7.67 3.78
C PHE A 78 -3.50 9.10 3.29
N ALA A 79 -4.72 9.56 3.01
CA ALA A 79 -4.97 10.95 2.69
C ALA A 79 -4.34 11.88 3.74
N LYS A 80 -4.45 11.53 5.02
CA LYS A 80 -3.89 12.29 6.14
C LYS A 80 -2.35 12.31 6.14
N TYR A 81 -1.71 11.18 5.79
CA TYR A 81 -0.25 11.10 5.67
C TYR A 81 0.27 11.89 4.46
N GLN A 82 -0.41 11.87 3.31
CA GLN A 82 -0.02 12.72 2.18
C GLN A 82 -0.25 14.20 2.42
N PHE A 83 -1.36 14.58 3.07
CA PHE A 83 -1.54 15.96 3.50
C PHE A 83 -0.38 16.41 4.39
N SER A 84 0.06 15.57 5.34
CA SER A 84 1.26 15.90 6.13
C SER A 84 2.53 15.99 5.28
N LYS A 85 2.77 15.09 4.32
CA LYS A 85 3.95 15.11 3.45
C LYS A 85 4.00 16.34 2.52
N ILE A 86 2.86 16.75 1.99
CA ILE A 86 2.71 17.96 1.15
C ILE A 86 2.95 19.22 2.00
N LEU A 87 2.35 19.28 3.20
CA LEU A 87 2.58 20.37 4.14
C LEU A 87 4.04 20.45 4.57
N SER A 88 4.69 19.34 4.88
CA SER A 88 6.11 19.30 5.27
C SER A 88 7.04 19.74 4.14
N ARG A 89 6.77 19.33 2.90
CA ARG A 89 7.57 19.77 1.73
C ARG A 89 7.42 21.27 1.47
N LYS A 90 6.21 21.82 1.64
CA LYS A 90 5.95 23.25 1.47
C LYS A 90 6.61 24.09 2.58
N LEU A 91 6.60 23.59 3.82
CA LEU A 91 7.32 24.19 4.95
C LEU A 91 8.84 24.21 4.73
N ILE A 92 9.42 23.11 4.25
CA ILE A 92 10.86 23.03 3.95
C ILE A 92 11.24 23.96 2.80
N GLY A 93 10.41 24.04 1.75
CA GLY A 93 10.63 24.96 0.63
C GLY A 93 10.70 26.42 1.09
N ASN A 94 9.74 26.86 1.89
CA ASN A 94 9.71 28.23 2.41
C ASN A 94 10.94 28.54 3.29
N ILE A 95 11.40 27.59 4.12
CA ILE A 95 12.59 27.79 4.97
C ILE A 95 13.85 27.98 4.12
N ILE A 96 13.96 27.26 2.99
CA ILE A 96 15.11 27.36 2.09
C ILE A 96 15.07 28.68 1.32
N GLU A 97 13.90 29.10 0.83
CA GLU A 97 13.71 30.40 0.17
C GLU A 97 14.07 31.56 1.11
N ASP A 98 13.55 31.55 2.35
CA ASP A 98 13.88 32.55 3.38
C ASP A 98 15.38 32.60 3.71
N ALA A 99 16.07 31.46 3.64
CA ALA A 99 17.51 31.39 3.89
C ALA A 99 18.35 31.94 2.73
N LEU A 100 17.87 31.81 1.48
CA LEU A 100 18.54 32.31 0.28
C LEU A 100 18.35 33.81 0.08
N GLU A 101 17.23 34.39 0.55
CA GLU A 101 16.98 35.84 0.47
C GLU A 101 17.77 36.67 1.50
N ARG A 102 18.38 36.03 2.50
CA ARG A 102 19.14 36.69 3.59
C ARG A 102 20.66 36.66 3.41
N THR A 103 21.16 36.13 2.30
CA THR A 103 22.59 36.11 1.90
C THR A 103 22.82 36.97 0.70
#